data_AF-A0A3D0ET67-F1
#
_entry.id   AF-A0A3D0ET67-F1
#
_cell.length_a   1.000
_cell.length_b   1.000
_cell.length_c   1.000
_cell.angle_alpha   90.00
_cell.angle_beta   90.00
_cell.angle_gamma   90.00
#
_symmetry.space_group_name_H-M   'P 1'
#
loop_
_entity.id
_entity.type
_entity.pdbx_description
1 polymer ?
#
loop_
_entity_poly.entity_id
_entity_poly.type
_entity_poly.pdbx_seq_one_letter_code
_entity_poly.pdbx_strand_id
1 'polypeptide(L)'
;GDSFEVGPYALQLLATPDDSDADYIVTLELVHPLENIRDALSERSTLSVEDLGLRAKPWAIGLGLLIAILFIAIPLVEHFSGEAKRAALEVDGPRTVKEIRDANHNNKSILPVSLRQFWQAGHLSSSHQILSVDCSACHQEPFQQVSNETCSSCHSDSHEHVDVNKFPGASISETSCQSCHKEHEGAENLVLNSETFCSDCHGNIASVTDGQSELSNIISFEDHGPFYYEEANNKPKSGLKFSHKQHLAEEGMKVPDGSIGERRVLSCDSCHKADVTGTVMAQPEFEKVCADCHSLRFEPNAPDRMIPHGDVAAAKQYIRDAYASIALYGGFKPQKGEKVPSVVRRIPGSKTTDLQKQEGLKWAQEKANQVIGGHFGKKLCGECHEVIEDNKNPLNWGLVEAPTASLYLKKGQFNHAPHTTSDCLECHAADQSEKADDLLLPSVNTCKDCHGGEHGSLVPTTCTSCHGFHKEIKTKAEVKQ
;
A
#
# COMPACT_ATOMS: atom_id res chain seq x y z
N GLY A 1 60.18 24.20 -32.57
CA GLY A 1 59.30 23.62 -31.56
C GLY A 1 57.99 24.35 -31.60
N ASP A 2 56.88 23.62 -31.56
CA ASP A 2 55.56 24.23 -31.46
C ASP A 2 55.42 24.94 -30.11
N SER A 3 54.80 26.11 -30.11
CA SER A 3 54.49 26.88 -28.91
C SER A 3 53.00 27.09 -28.82
N PHE A 4 52.47 26.90 -27.62
CA PHE A 4 51.06 27.12 -27.34
C PHE A 4 50.91 27.72 -25.93
N GLU A 5 49.90 28.57 -25.78
CA GLU A 5 49.60 29.27 -24.54
C GLU A 5 48.51 28.54 -23.76
N VAL A 6 48.73 28.37 -22.46
CA VAL A 6 47.75 27.79 -21.54
C VAL A 6 47.67 28.68 -20.31
N GLY A 7 46.58 29.45 -20.22
CA GLY A 7 46.39 30.42 -19.15
C GLY A 7 47.48 31.50 -19.18
N PRO A 8 48.12 31.82 -18.04
CA PRO A 8 49.15 32.85 -18.01
C PRO A 8 50.54 32.38 -18.47
N TYR A 9 50.67 31.11 -18.85
CA TYR A 9 51.95 30.50 -19.21
C TYR A 9 52.02 30.17 -20.71
N ALA A 10 53.20 30.40 -21.29
CA ALA A 10 53.54 29.85 -22.60
C ALA A 10 54.38 28.58 -22.39
N LEU A 11 54.00 27.54 -23.12
CA LEU A 11 54.77 26.30 -23.19
C LEU A 11 55.49 26.23 -24.54
N GLN A 12 56.74 25.79 -24.50
CA GLN A 12 57.51 25.54 -25.71
C GLN A 12 58.10 24.13 -25.67
N LEU A 13 57.79 23.35 -26.70
CA LEU A 13 58.33 22.01 -26.88
C LEU A 13 59.62 22.08 -27.69
N LEU A 14 60.75 21.76 -27.08
CA LEU A 14 62.07 21.78 -27.69
C LEU A 14 62.61 20.36 -27.81
N ALA A 15 63.31 20.05 -28.90
CA ALA A 15 64.05 18.80 -29.00
C ALA A 15 65.28 18.87 -28.08
N THR A 16 65.55 17.79 -27.36
CA THR A 16 66.62 17.73 -26.36
C THR A 16 68.00 17.69 -27.02
N PRO A 17 69.06 18.26 -26.41
CA PRO A 17 70.44 18.07 -26.88
C PRO A 17 70.88 16.60 -26.77
N ASP A 18 71.83 16.18 -27.62
CA ASP A 18 72.27 14.78 -27.83
C ASP A 18 72.86 14.04 -26.60
N ASP A 19 72.88 14.64 -25.40
CA ASP A 19 73.44 14.06 -24.18
C ASP A 19 72.42 13.74 -23.07
N SER A 20 71.13 13.75 -23.39
CA SER A 20 70.04 13.57 -22.42
C SER A 20 69.15 12.36 -22.74
N ASP A 21 68.70 11.66 -21.71
CA ASP A 21 67.86 10.46 -21.81
C ASP A 21 66.38 10.74 -22.19
N ALA A 22 66.01 11.98 -22.50
CA ALA A 22 64.65 12.39 -22.85
C ALA A 22 64.57 12.92 -24.28
N ASP A 23 63.53 12.54 -25.03
CA ASP A 23 63.38 12.94 -26.45
C ASP A 23 62.97 14.41 -26.65
N TYR A 24 62.31 15.03 -25.66
CA TYR A 24 61.89 16.44 -25.70
C TYR A 24 62.00 17.13 -24.34
N ILE A 25 62.29 18.44 -24.35
CA ILE A 25 62.21 19.34 -23.20
C ILE A 25 60.99 20.25 -23.37
N VAL A 26 60.18 20.34 -22.33
CA VAL A 26 59.11 21.34 -22.24
C VAL A 26 59.60 22.48 -21.35
N THR A 27 59.66 23.69 -21.89
CA THR A 27 59.86 24.89 -21.08
C THR A 27 58.51 25.52 -20.77
N LEU A 28 58.34 25.97 -19.52
CA LEU A 28 57.15 26.66 -19.03
C LEU A 28 57.59 28.05 -18.57
N GLU A 29 57.08 29.09 -19.22
CA GLU A 29 57.37 30.47 -18.86
C GLU A 29 56.08 31.23 -18.55
N LEU A 30 56.06 31.98 -17.44
CA LEU A 30 54.94 32.83 -17.07
C LEU A 30 55.01 34.14 -17.88
N VAL A 31 54.14 34.29 -18.88
CA VAL A 31 54.19 35.43 -19.82
C VAL A 31 53.14 36.50 -19.45
N HIS A 32 52.03 36.08 -18.84
CA HIS A 32 50.96 36.98 -18.39
C HIS A 32 50.72 36.82 -16.88
N PRO A 33 51.54 37.44 -16.01
CA PRO A 33 51.30 37.39 -14.58
C PRO A 33 49.88 37.87 -14.27
N LEU A 34 49.07 36.99 -13.68
CA LEU A 34 47.69 37.31 -13.31
C LEU A 34 47.74 38.42 -12.25
N GLU A 35 47.25 39.60 -12.62
CA GLU A 35 47.14 40.74 -11.71
C GLU A 35 46.29 40.32 -10.50
N ASN A 36 46.65 40.75 -9.29
CA ASN A 36 45.82 40.48 -8.12
C ASN A 36 44.53 41.28 -8.28
N ILE A 37 43.50 40.62 -8.82
CA ILE A 37 42.20 41.20 -9.15
C ILE A 37 41.64 41.97 -7.95
N ARG A 38 41.91 41.51 -6.72
CA ARG A 38 41.52 42.20 -5.49
C ARG A 38 42.18 43.57 -5.37
N ASP A 39 43.49 43.69 -5.59
CA ASP A 39 44.22 44.94 -5.42
C ASP A 39 43.81 45.94 -6.50
N ALA A 40 43.74 45.48 -7.75
CA ALA A 40 43.30 46.30 -8.86
C ALA A 40 41.84 46.75 -8.67
N LEU A 41 40.92 45.91 -8.17
CA LEU A 41 39.54 46.32 -7.85
C LEU A 41 39.45 47.25 -6.62
N SER A 42 40.29 47.02 -5.60
CA SER A 42 40.34 47.85 -4.40
C SER A 42 40.83 49.27 -4.71
N GLU A 43 41.73 49.43 -5.69
CA GLU A 43 42.27 50.74 -6.09
C GLU A 43 41.25 51.61 -6.84
N ARG A 44 40.29 50.97 -7.53
CA ARG A 44 39.17 51.64 -8.24
C ARG A 44 37.89 51.73 -7.41
N SER A 45 37.88 51.14 -6.21
CA SER A 45 36.79 51.24 -5.25
C SER A 45 36.80 52.62 -4.57
N THR A 46 35.89 53.51 -5.00
CA THR A 46 35.72 54.87 -4.46
C THR A 46 34.69 54.97 -3.34
N LEU A 47 34.12 53.83 -2.91
CA LEU A 47 33.10 53.77 -1.86
C LEU A 47 33.70 53.17 -0.60
N SER A 48 33.97 54.00 0.39
CA SER A 48 34.26 53.55 1.75
C SER A 48 33.02 53.70 2.64
N VAL A 49 32.92 52.86 3.67
CA VAL A 49 31.86 53.01 4.70
C VAL A 49 32.00 54.36 5.41
N GLU A 50 33.23 54.90 5.48
CA GLU A 50 33.52 56.23 6.01
C GLU A 50 32.89 57.38 5.20
N ASP A 51 32.71 57.22 3.89
CA ASP A 51 32.09 58.25 3.02
C ASP A 51 30.58 58.44 3.32
N LEU A 52 29.95 57.46 3.96
CA LEU A 52 28.58 57.53 4.46
C LEU A 52 28.48 58.18 5.85
N GLY A 53 29.59 58.69 6.40
CA GLY A 53 29.67 59.24 7.76
C GLY A 53 29.66 58.19 8.86
N LEU A 54 29.81 56.91 8.51
CA LEU A 54 29.79 55.78 9.44
C LEU A 54 31.21 55.26 9.68
N ARG A 55 31.61 55.16 10.94
CA ARG A 55 32.88 54.48 11.29
C ARG A 55 32.65 52.97 11.22
N ALA A 56 33.36 52.28 10.33
CA ALA A 56 33.16 50.85 10.09
C ALA A 56 33.29 49.99 11.38
N LYS A 57 34.27 50.30 12.24
CA LYS A 57 34.59 49.50 13.43
C LYS A 57 33.48 49.42 14.50
N PRO A 58 32.91 50.54 15.01
CA PRO A 58 31.81 50.48 15.98
C PRO A 58 30.54 49.87 15.40
N TRP A 59 30.26 50.10 14.11
CA TRP A 59 29.10 49.48 13.44
C TRP A 59 29.28 47.98 13.23
N ALA A 60 30.47 47.52 12.85
CA ALA A 60 30.78 46.10 12.73
C ALA A 60 30.68 45.39 14.09
N ILE A 61 31.19 46.00 15.18
CA ILE A 61 31.07 45.46 16.53
C ILE A 61 29.60 45.48 16.98
N GLY A 62 28.88 46.58 16.75
CA GLY A 62 27.47 46.70 17.11
C GLY A 62 26.59 45.68 16.39
N LEU A 63 26.80 45.50 15.07
CA LEU A 63 26.11 44.49 14.27
C LEU A 63 26.51 43.07 14.69
N GLY A 64 27.79 42.83 14.96
CA GLY A 64 28.27 41.54 15.46
C GLY A 64 27.65 41.16 16.82
N LEU A 65 27.56 42.12 17.75
CA LEU A 65 26.89 41.92 19.04
C LEU A 65 25.39 41.71 18.86
N LEU A 66 24.73 42.47 17.97
CA LEU A 66 23.32 42.26 17.65
C LEU A 66 23.07 40.85 17.11
N ILE A 67 23.88 40.39 16.16
CA ILE A 67 23.79 39.04 15.59
C ILE A 67 24.04 37.99 16.69
N ALA A 68 25.06 38.16 17.52
CA ALA A 68 25.33 37.24 18.63
C ALA A 68 24.17 37.21 19.65
N ILE A 69 23.55 38.36 19.95
CA ILE A 69 22.40 38.40 20.84
C ILE A 69 21.20 37.69 20.22
N LEU A 70 20.87 38.00 18.97
CA LEU A 70 19.70 37.46 18.27
C LEU A 70 19.83 35.96 17.98
N PHE A 71 20.98 35.50 17.52
CA PHE A 71 21.15 34.14 17.01
C PHE A 71 21.90 33.21 17.96
N ILE A 72 22.44 33.70 19.09
CA ILE A 72 23.11 32.87 20.09
C ILE A 72 22.52 33.08 21.48
N ALA A 73 22.57 34.30 22.02
CA ALA A 73 22.17 34.53 23.41
C ALA A 73 20.67 34.29 23.66
N ILE A 74 19.78 34.82 22.81
CA ILE A 74 18.33 34.63 22.97
C ILE A 74 17.93 33.16 22.77
N PRO A 75 18.36 32.44 21.71
CA PRO A 75 18.07 31.01 21.57
C PRO A 75 18.57 30.16 22.74
N LEU A 76 19.76 30.44 23.29
CA LEU A 76 20.28 29.73 24.48
C LEU A 76 19.44 30.01 25.72
N VAL A 77 19.05 31.27 25.95
CA VAL A 77 18.17 31.62 27.08
C VAL A 77 16.81 30.97 26.92
N GLU A 78 16.22 30.99 25.72
CA GLU A 78 14.99 30.26 25.42
C GLU A 78 15.19 28.77 25.70
N HIS A 79 16.29 28.16 25.22
CA HIS A 79 16.71 26.77 25.45
C HIS A 79 16.69 26.40 26.92
N PHE A 80 17.59 26.99 27.70
CA PHE A 80 17.78 26.64 29.10
C PHE A 80 16.64 27.10 30.01
N SER A 81 15.92 28.19 29.69
CA SER A 81 14.71 28.56 30.44
C SER A 81 13.54 27.60 30.16
N GLY A 82 13.46 27.09 28.93
CA GLY A 82 12.56 26.01 28.56
C GLY A 82 12.93 24.71 29.29
N GLU A 83 14.20 24.30 29.28
CA GLU A 83 14.69 23.12 29.99
C GLU A 83 14.51 23.21 31.51
N ALA A 84 14.78 24.35 32.13
CA ALA A 84 14.55 24.54 33.56
C ALA A 84 13.06 24.44 33.92
N LYS A 85 12.16 24.90 33.05
CA LYS A 85 10.70 24.67 33.20
C LYS A 85 10.29 23.22 32.91
N ARG A 86 11.01 22.52 32.02
CA ARG A 86 10.77 21.11 31.65
C ARG A 86 11.21 20.15 32.75
N ALA A 87 12.40 20.34 33.32
CA ALA A 87 12.90 19.59 34.48
C ALA A 87 12.02 19.79 35.73
N ALA A 88 11.37 20.95 35.87
CA ALA A 88 10.39 21.19 36.93
C ALA A 88 9.02 20.50 36.70
N LEU A 89 8.76 19.98 35.50
CA LEU A 89 7.54 19.27 35.11
C LEU A 89 7.75 17.74 34.97
N GLU A 90 8.97 17.24 35.13
CA GLU A 90 9.27 15.80 35.15
C GLU A 90 8.71 15.16 36.42
N VAL A 91 7.47 14.69 36.29
CA VAL A 91 6.92 13.62 37.13
C VAL A 91 6.73 12.43 36.18
N ASP A 92 7.65 11.46 36.27
CA ASP A 92 7.64 10.11 35.66
C ASP A 92 7.45 9.97 34.14
N GLY A 93 8.56 9.90 33.39
CA GLY A 93 8.64 9.21 32.09
C GLY A 93 8.70 10.08 30.82
N PRO A 94 8.87 9.44 29.63
CA PRO A 94 8.88 10.15 28.35
C PRO A 94 7.55 10.83 28.09
N ARG A 95 7.60 12.09 27.63
CA ARG A 95 6.41 12.94 27.41
C ARG A 95 5.50 12.37 26.33
N THR A 96 4.21 12.41 26.58
CA THR A 96 3.19 12.10 25.57
C THR A 96 3.11 13.20 24.51
N VAL A 97 2.67 12.87 23.29
CA VAL A 97 2.40 13.83 22.21
C VAL A 97 1.49 14.97 22.67
N LYS A 98 0.54 14.68 23.57
CA LYS A 98 -0.37 15.67 24.16
C LYS A 98 0.38 16.70 25.01
N GLU A 99 1.29 16.26 25.87
CA GLU A 99 2.06 17.16 26.74
C GLU A 99 3.00 18.05 25.94
N ILE A 100 3.60 17.51 24.87
CA ILE A 100 4.45 18.29 23.96
C ILE A 100 3.61 19.37 23.26
N ARG A 101 2.45 18.99 22.71
CA ARG A 101 1.51 19.93 22.08
C ARG A 101 1.07 21.03 23.04
N ASP A 102 0.65 20.65 24.23
CA ASP A 102 0.09 21.58 25.22
C ASP A 102 1.20 22.52 25.76
N ALA A 103 2.44 22.03 25.88
CA ALA A 103 3.60 22.87 26.19
C ALA A 103 3.92 23.87 25.07
N ASN A 104 3.83 23.45 23.81
CA ASN A 104 4.09 24.31 22.66
C ASN A 104 3.05 25.43 22.52
N HIS A 105 1.78 25.14 22.77
CA HIS A 105 0.71 26.17 22.75
C HIS A 105 0.83 27.19 23.89
N ASN A 106 1.32 26.78 25.06
CA ASN A 106 1.40 27.64 26.24
C ASN A 106 2.73 28.39 26.36
N ASN A 107 3.64 28.23 25.39
CA ASN A 107 4.97 28.82 25.47
C ASN A 107 4.91 30.33 25.16
N LYS A 108 4.93 31.16 26.20
CA LYS A 108 5.12 32.62 26.09
C LYS A 108 6.57 32.90 25.69
N SER A 109 6.83 32.89 24.38
CA SER A 109 8.08 33.36 23.79
C SER A 109 8.28 34.86 24.07
N ILE A 110 9.55 35.30 24.19
CA ILE A 110 9.92 36.70 24.36
C ILE A 110 9.62 37.49 23.06
N LEU A 111 9.57 36.80 21.93
CA LEU A 111 9.30 37.32 20.59
C LEU A 111 8.10 36.59 19.94
N PRO A 112 7.43 37.16 18.92
CA PRO A 112 6.30 36.49 18.25
C PRO A 112 6.71 35.23 17.46
N VAL A 113 8.01 34.97 17.33
CA VAL A 113 8.60 33.80 16.67
C VAL A 113 9.66 33.18 17.57
N SER A 114 9.76 31.84 17.56
CA SER A 114 10.81 31.12 18.28
C SER A 114 12.14 31.29 17.55
N LEU A 115 13.14 31.91 18.17
CA LEU A 115 14.44 32.07 17.53
C LEU A 115 15.23 30.76 17.45
N ARG A 116 14.80 29.72 18.17
CA ARG A 116 15.35 28.36 18.04
C ARG A 116 15.14 27.75 16.65
N GLN A 117 14.14 28.23 15.90
CA GLN A 117 13.90 27.74 14.54
C GLN A 117 15.07 28.03 13.60
N PHE A 118 15.86 29.09 13.86
CA PHE A 118 17.07 29.40 13.10
C PHE A 118 18.20 28.37 13.30
N TRP A 119 18.08 27.50 14.30
CA TRP A 119 19.05 26.42 14.57
C TRP A 119 18.61 25.07 14.00
N GLN A 120 17.46 25.01 13.31
CA GLN A 120 17.04 23.79 12.62
C GLN A 120 17.93 23.55 11.41
N ALA A 121 18.53 22.36 11.33
CA ALA A 121 19.30 21.93 10.17
C ALA A 121 18.41 21.82 8.91
N GLY A 122 17.14 21.46 9.11
CA GLY A 122 16.12 21.38 8.07
C GLY A 122 14.72 21.18 8.67
N HIS A 123 13.72 21.15 7.81
CA HIS A 123 12.33 20.99 8.22
C HIS A 123 12.06 19.55 8.67
N LEU A 124 11.23 19.41 9.72
CA LEU A 124 10.79 18.09 10.14
C LEU A 124 9.76 17.51 9.15
N SER A 125 9.66 16.18 9.16
CA SER A 125 8.62 15.43 8.49
C SER A 125 7.22 15.87 8.90
N SER A 126 6.27 15.73 7.97
CA SER A 126 4.87 16.10 8.22
C SER A 126 4.28 15.44 9.47
N SER A 127 4.69 14.20 9.78
CA SER A 127 4.24 13.45 10.95
C SER A 127 4.82 13.97 12.27
N HIS A 128 6.03 14.54 12.25
CA HIS A 128 6.71 15.08 13.43
C HIS A 128 6.70 16.60 13.52
N GLN A 129 6.01 17.31 12.63
CA GLN A 129 5.98 18.78 12.60
C GLN A 129 5.63 19.43 13.97
N ILE A 130 4.82 18.74 14.77
CA ILE A 130 4.45 19.15 16.13
C ILE A 130 5.65 19.30 17.08
N LEU A 131 6.77 18.63 16.79
CA LEU A 131 8.01 18.65 17.55
C LEU A 131 8.97 19.77 17.15
N SER A 132 8.66 20.54 16.09
CA SER A 132 9.57 21.51 15.48
C SER A 132 10.16 22.55 16.45
N VAL A 133 9.43 22.90 17.50
CA VAL A 133 9.88 23.87 18.52
C VAL A 133 10.44 23.23 19.80
N ASP A 134 10.42 21.91 19.91
CA ASP A 134 10.91 21.14 21.06
C ASP A 134 11.98 20.11 20.67
N CYS A 135 13.16 20.60 20.28
CA CYS A 135 14.28 19.77 19.83
C CYS A 135 14.71 18.69 20.84
N SER A 136 14.53 18.96 22.15
CA SER A 136 14.83 18.02 23.25
C SER A 136 13.92 16.80 23.27
N ALA A 137 12.82 16.79 22.51
CA ALA A 137 12.01 15.58 22.33
C ALA A 137 12.81 14.44 21.67
N CYS A 138 13.80 14.79 20.83
CA CYS A 138 14.67 13.82 20.17
C CYS A 138 16.12 13.94 20.63
N HIS A 139 16.65 15.17 20.75
CA HIS A 139 18.04 15.42 21.11
C HIS A 139 18.19 15.54 22.63
N GLN A 140 18.41 14.40 23.29
CA GLN A 140 18.59 14.32 24.74
C GLN A 140 19.98 14.77 25.20
N GLU A 141 21.02 14.49 24.40
CA GLU A 141 22.40 14.87 24.72
C GLU A 141 23.02 15.72 23.58
N PRO A 142 23.70 16.84 23.91
CA PRO A 142 24.38 17.66 22.92
C PRO A 142 25.45 16.88 22.15
N PHE A 143 25.51 17.10 20.84
CA PHE A 143 26.50 16.49 19.92
C PHE A 143 26.48 14.95 19.86
N GLN A 144 25.43 14.31 20.35
CA GLN A 144 25.17 12.90 20.16
C GLN A 144 24.04 12.68 19.17
N GLN A 145 24.09 11.55 18.45
CA GLN A 145 22.95 11.12 17.66
C GLN A 145 21.80 10.69 18.57
N VAL A 146 20.58 10.86 18.06
CA VAL A 146 19.36 10.41 18.73
C VAL A 146 19.44 8.89 18.93
N SER A 147 19.02 8.40 20.09
CA SER A 147 19.06 6.98 20.42
C SER A 147 17.79 6.25 19.95
N ASN A 148 17.84 4.93 19.80
CA ASN A 148 16.68 4.12 19.43
C ASN A 148 15.58 4.16 20.49
N GLU A 149 15.97 4.22 21.76
CA GLU A 149 15.07 4.30 22.92
C GLU A 149 14.23 5.58 22.89
N THR A 150 14.78 6.66 22.35
CA THR A 150 14.03 7.91 22.18
C THR A 150 12.87 7.71 21.19
N CYS A 151 13.11 7.01 20.08
CA CYS A 151 12.10 6.69 19.07
C CYS A 151 11.06 5.71 19.63
N SER A 152 11.50 4.61 20.24
CA SER A 152 10.61 3.54 20.74
C SER A 152 9.79 3.95 21.96
N SER A 153 10.17 5.03 22.66
CA SER A 153 9.36 5.64 23.73
C SER A 153 7.97 6.09 23.24
N CYS A 154 7.86 6.47 21.96
CA CYS A 154 6.61 6.83 21.30
C CYS A 154 6.14 5.77 20.29
N HIS A 155 7.07 5.04 19.66
CA HIS A 155 6.80 4.01 18.65
C HIS A 155 7.03 2.59 19.19
N SER A 156 6.25 2.19 20.19
CA SER A 156 6.38 0.87 20.84
C SER A 156 6.06 -0.32 19.94
N ASP A 157 5.30 -0.09 18.87
CA ASP A 157 4.82 -1.14 17.96
C ASP A 157 5.78 -1.37 16.77
N SER A 158 7.05 -0.97 16.88
CA SER A 158 8.07 -1.31 15.89
C SER A 158 8.38 -2.81 15.95
N HIS A 159 8.22 -3.51 14.83
CA HIS A 159 8.49 -4.95 14.72
C HIS A 159 9.80 -5.20 13.96
N GLU A 160 10.39 -6.37 14.14
CA GLU A 160 11.48 -6.85 13.29
C GLU A 160 11.07 -6.88 11.80
N HIS A 161 12.03 -6.62 10.91
CA HIS A 161 11.79 -6.69 9.47
C HIS A 161 11.58 -8.13 8.99
N VAL A 162 12.22 -9.09 9.66
CA VAL A 162 12.23 -10.51 9.31
C VAL A 162 11.78 -11.36 10.50
N ASP A 163 11.43 -12.63 10.23
CA ASP A 163 11.27 -13.61 11.31
C ASP A 163 12.65 -13.97 11.87
N VAL A 164 13.05 -13.30 12.95
CA VAL A 164 14.35 -13.48 13.61
C VAL A 164 14.56 -14.89 14.18
N ASN A 165 13.50 -15.67 14.37
CA ASN A 165 13.66 -17.08 14.77
C ASN A 165 14.16 -17.93 13.60
N LYS A 166 13.79 -17.56 12.37
CA LYS A 166 14.23 -18.22 11.14
C LYS A 166 15.53 -17.61 10.60
N PHE A 167 15.72 -16.30 10.75
CA PHE A 167 16.86 -15.56 10.21
C PHE A 167 17.52 -14.68 11.29
N PRO A 168 18.22 -15.27 12.27
CA PRO A 168 18.80 -14.50 13.38
C PRO A 168 19.86 -13.49 12.92
N GLY A 169 20.63 -13.80 11.87
CA GLY A 169 21.65 -12.90 11.30
C GLY A 169 21.10 -11.68 10.57
N ALA A 170 19.79 -11.66 10.25
CA ALA A 170 19.12 -10.56 9.58
C ALA A 170 18.30 -9.68 10.55
N SER A 171 18.53 -9.82 11.86
CA SER A 171 17.92 -8.95 12.87
C SER A 171 18.37 -7.50 12.70
N ILE A 172 17.44 -6.57 12.90
CA ILE A 172 17.70 -5.12 12.84
C ILE A 172 17.61 -4.46 14.22
N SER A 173 17.49 -5.23 15.31
CA SER A 173 17.32 -4.67 16.66
C SER A 173 18.46 -3.72 17.06
N GLU A 174 19.67 -4.00 16.59
CA GLU A 174 20.89 -3.21 16.86
C GLU A 174 21.12 -2.11 15.82
N THR A 175 20.27 -2.01 14.79
CA THR A 175 20.35 -0.97 13.77
C THR A 175 19.73 0.33 14.30
N SER A 176 20.46 1.43 14.20
CA SER A 176 19.96 2.75 14.58
C SER A 176 18.74 3.14 13.74
N CYS A 177 17.62 3.54 14.33
CA CYS A 177 16.40 3.91 13.59
C CYS A 177 16.69 4.97 12.51
N GLN A 178 17.65 5.85 12.77
CA GLN A 178 18.02 6.98 11.92
C GLN A 178 18.82 6.59 10.68
N SER A 179 19.29 5.34 10.57
CA SER A 179 19.88 4.84 9.33
C SER A 179 18.82 4.61 8.25
N CYS A 180 17.56 4.41 8.66
CA CYS A 180 16.43 4.16 7.77
C CYS A 180 15.46 5.36 7.77
N HIS A 181 15.22 5.94 8.94
CA HIS A 181 14.33 7.06 9.19
C HIS A 181 15.12 8.35 9.39
N LYS A 182 15.35 9.10 8.30
CA LYS A 182 16.09 10.35 8.36
C LYS A 182 15.13 11.52 8.56
N GLU A 183 15.30 12.22 9.67
CA GLU A 183 14.59 13.46 9.98
C GLU A 183 15.40 14.69 9.55
N HIS A 184 14.75 15.84 9.42
CA HIS A 184 15.27 17.13 8.92
C HIS A 184 15.43 17.24 7.40
N GLU A 185 14.93 16.28 6.63
CA GLU A 185 15.03 16.28 5.17
C GLU A 185 13.81 16.92 4.47
N GLY A 186 12.84 17.46 5.23
CA GLY A 186 11.64 18.08 4.67
C GLY A 186 10.34 17.43 5.15
N ALA A 187 9.22 17.88 4.59
CA ALA A 187 7.89 17.39 4.95
C ALA A 187 7.56 15.99 4.37
N GLU A 188 8.34 15.58 3.37
CA GLU A 188 8.29 14.26 2.71
C GLU A 188 8.64 13.15 3.72
N ASN A 189 8.25 11.90 3.43
CA ASN A 189 8.33 10.77 4.37
C ASN A 189 9.73 10.59 5.00
N LEU A 190 9.78 10.15 6.26
CA LEU A 190 11.02 9.86 7.02
C LEU A 190 11.87 8.75 6.40
N VAL A 191 11.25 7.83 5.68
CA VAL A 191 11.93 6.65 5.13
C VAL A 191 12.73 7.04 3.90
N LEU A 192 14.01 6.67 3.88
CA LEU A 192 14.84 6.76 2.69
C LEU A 192 14.20 5.90 1.58
N ASN A 193 13.66 6.56 0.55
CA ASN A 193 12.97 5.91 -0.56
C ASN A 193 13.91 5.66 -1.74
N SER A 194 15.14 5.19 -1.48
CA SER A 194 16.07 4.79 -2.54
C SER A 194 16.10 3.27 -2.72
N GLU A 195 16.39 2.82 -3.94
CA GLU A 195 16.56 1.38 -4.21
C GLU A 195 17.83 0.83 -3.56
N THR A 196 18.87 1.64 -3.51
CA THR A 196 20.15 1.33 -2.85
C THR A 196 19.96 0.95 -1.39
N PHE A 197 19.10 1.68 -0.67
CA PHE A 197 18.83 1.42 0.74
C PHE A 197 18.31 0.00 1.00
N CYS A 198 17.41 -0.51 0.15
CA CYS A 198 16.88 -1.86 0.30
C CYS A 198 17.90 -2.90 -0.20
N SER A 199 18.57 -2.61 -1.31
CA SER A 199 19.51 -3.53 -1.94
C SER A 199 20.84 -3.68 -1.19
N ASP A 200 21.18 -2.80 -0.25
CA ASP A 200 22.35 -2.97 0.63
C ASP A 200 22.32 -4.32 1.38
N CYS A 201 21.12 -4.79 1.75
CA CYS A 201 20.93 -6.13 2.31
C CYS A 201 20.35 -7.12 1.30
N HIS A 202 19.39 -6.68 0.46
CA HIS A 202 18.68 -7.57 -0.46
C HIS A 202 19.45 -7.89 -1.76
N GLY A 203 20.50 -7.14 -2.09
CA GLY A 203 21.37 -7.40 -3.23
C GLY A 203 22.28 -8.61 -3.04
N ASN A 204 22.48 -9.04 -1.79
CA ASN A 204 23.11 -10.31 -1.43
C ASN A 204 22.42 -10.94 -0.21
N ILE A 205 21.19 -11.42 -0.40
CA ILE A 205 20.36 -11.91 0.71
C ILE A 205 20.98 -13.12 1.42
N ALA A 206 21.77 -13.91 0.70
CA ALA A 206 22.47 -15.05 1.27
C ALA A 206 23.48 -14.63 2.34
N SER A 207 24.17 -13.48 2.18
CA SER A 207 25.15 -13.03 3.18
C SER A 207 24.52 -12.53 4.47
N VAL A 208 23.30 -12.01 4.42
CA VAL A 208 22.58 -11.52 5.62
C VAL A 208 21.74 -12.60 6.29
N THR A 209 21.44 -13.71 5.60
CA THR A 209 20.63 -14.82 6.13
C THR A 209 21.41 -16.11 6.35
N ASP A 210 22.75 -16.07 6.29
CA ASP A 210 23.62 -17.25 6.34
C ASP A 210 23.25 -18.34 5.31
N GLY A 211 22.75 -17.93 4.14
CA GLY A 211 22.29 -18.81 3.07
C GLY A 211 20.99 -19.56 3.35
N GLN A 212 20.25 -19.20 4.40
CA GLN A 212 19.00 -19.88 4.79
C GLN A 212 17.77 -19.37 4.01
N SER A 213 17.87 -18.21 3.37
CA SER A 213 16.78 -17.64 2.57
C SER A 213 16.70 -18.28 1.19
N GLU A 214 15.48 -18.54 0.73
CA GLU A 214 15.18 -18.98 -0.64
C GLU A 214 14.88 -17.78 -1.56
N LEU A 215 14.91 -16.56 -1.04
CA LEU A 215 14.69 -15.36 -1.84
C LEU A 215 15.85 -15.15 -2.81
N SER A 216 15.53 -14.59 -3.98
CA SER A 216 16.54 -14.13 -4.93
C SER A 216 17.09 -12.77 -4.53
N ASN A 217 18.33 -12.48 -4.94
CA ASN A 217 18.90 -11.15 -4.80
C ASN A 217 18.14 -10.16 -5.67
N ILE A 218 17.98 -8.93 -5.17
CA ILE A 218 17.34 -7.83 -5.90
C ILE A 218 18.10 -6.54 -5.62
N ILE A 219 18.47 -5.82 -6.69
CA ILE A 219 19.21 -4.55 -6.60
C ILE A 219 18.42 -3.35 -7.11
N SER A 220 17.38 -3.58 -7.92
CA SER A 220 16.49 -2.57 -8.46
C SER A 220 15.11 -3.16 -8.78
N PHE A 221 14.13 -2.31 -9.07
CA PHE A 221 12.84 -2.71 -9.60
C PHE A 221 12.96 -3.45 -10.95
N GLU A 222 13.89 -3.04 -11.83
CA GLU A 222 14.13 -3.72 -13.11
C GLU A 222 14.56 -5.17 -12.93
N ASP A 223 15.29 -5.47 -11.84
CA ASP A 223 15.74 -6.82 -11.52
C ASP A 223 14.67 -7.67 -10.84
N HIS A 224 13.48 -7.11 -10.57
CA HIS A 224 12.41 -7.85 -9.90
C HIS A 224 11.97 -9.07 -10.73
N GLY A 225 12.04 -10.26 -10.13
CA GLY A 225 11.63 -11.51 -10.75
C GLY A 225 10.10 -11.63 -10.95
N PRO A 226 9.63 -12.73 -11.56
CA PRO A 226 8.19 -12.98 -11.69
C PRO A 226 7.51 -13.09 -10.33
N PHE A 227 6.24 -12.70 -10.24
CA PHE A 227 5.47 -12.88 -9.02
C PHE A 227 5.21 -14.37 -8.74
N TYR A 228 5.00 -14.71 -7.46
CA TYR A 228 4.78 -16.09 -7.01
C TYR A 228 3.67 -16.83 -7.77
N TYR A 229 2.59 -16.13 -8.14
CA TYR A 229 1.44 -16.70 -8.86
C TYR A 229 1.68 -16.93 -10.36
N GLU A 230 2.76 -16.38 -10.93
CA GLU A 230 3.12 -16.58 -12.33
C GLU A 230 3.63 -18.01 -12.59
N GLU A 231 4.14 -18.67 -11.56
CA GLU A 231 4.50 -20.09 -11.63
C GLU A 231 3.25 -20.97 -11.70
N ALA A 232 3.20 -21.88 -12.67
CA ALA A 232 2.03 -22.71 -12.95
C ALA A 232 1.53 -23.53 -11.74
N ASN A 233 2.43 -24.00 -10.88
CA ASN A 233 2.08 -24.78 -9.68
C ASN A 233 1.49 -23.92 -8.56
N ASN A 234 1.72 -22.61 -8.59
CA ASN A 234 1.30 -21.65 -7.58
C ASN A 234 0.04 -20.88 -8.00
N LYS A 235 -0.42 -21.10 -9.24
CA LYS A 235 -1.61 -20.46 -9.79
C LYS A 235 -2.85 -20.88 -8.98
N PRO A 236 -3.61 -19.94 -8.39
CA PRO A 236 -4.82 -20.25 -7.65
C PRO A 236 -5.90 -20.81 -8.58
N LYS A 237 -6.73 -21.70 -8.04
CA LYS A 237 -7.94 -22.18 -8.72
C LYS A 237 -9.14 -21.36 -8.28
N SER A 238 -10.03 -21.05 -9.21
CA SER A 238 -11.18 -20.20 -8.95
C SER A 238 -12.30 -20.90 -8.17
N GLY A 239 -12.44 -22.22 -8.34
CA GLY A 239 -13.62 -22.97 -7.88
C GLY A 239 -14.92 -22.61 -8.61
N LEU A 240 -14.82 -21.76 -9.65
CA LEU A 240 -15.92 -21.27 -10.47
C LEU A 240 -15.89 -21.93 -11.85
N LYS A 241 -16.99 -21.80 -12.60
CA LYS A 241 -17.14 -22.40 -13.95
C LYS A 241 -17.43 -21.42 -15.07
N PHE A 242 -17.65 -20.15 -14.74
CA PHE A 242 -17.94 -19.12 -15.73
C PHE A 242 -16.70 -18.28 -16.06
N SER A 243 -16.67 -17.71 -17.26
CA SER A 243 -15.56 -16.87 -17.74
C SER A 243 -16.00 -15.47 -18.12
N HIS A 244 -15.03 -14.57 -18.30
CA HIS A 244 -15.30 -13.20 -18.77
C HIS A 244 -15.90 -13.20 -20.17
N LYS A 245 -15.43 -14.06 -21.09
CA LYS A 245 -15.99 -14.20 -22.45
C LYS A 245 -17.49 -14.46 -22.47
N GLN A 246 -18.04 -15.13 -21.46
CA GLN A 246 -19.49 -15.37 -21.37
C GLN A 246 -20.28 -14.13 -20.97
N HIS A 247 -19.67 -13.20 -20.22
CA HIS A 247 -20.34 -12.04 -19.63
C HIS A 247 -20.04 -10.72 -20.35
N LEU A 248 -18.85 -10.58 -20.93
CA LEU A 248 -18.43 -9.40 -21.70
C LEU A 248 -18.82 -9.52 -23.18
N ALA A 249 -19.96 -10.13 -23.47
CA ALA A 249 -20.46 -10.30 -24.82
C ALA A 249 -20.90 -8.95 -25.42
N GLU A 250 -20.43 -8.63 -26.63
CA GLU A 250 -20.70 -7.34 -27.30
C GLU A 250 -22.19 -7.10 -27.54
N GLU A 251 -22.97 -8.17 -27.80
CA GLU A 251 -24.41 -8.09 -27.98
C GLU A 251 -25.18 -7.84 -26.66
N GLY A 252 -24.48 -7.80 -25.52
CA GLY A 252 -25.02 -7.63 -24.18
C GLY A 252 -25.76 -8.85 -23.64
N MET A 253 -25.97 -8.91 -22.33
CA MET A 253 -26.64 -10.02 -21.63
C MET A 253 -28.14 -9.79 -21.52
N LYS A 254 -28.94 -10.86 -21.57
CA LYS A 254 -30.39 -10.76 -21.33
C LYS A 254 -30.65 -10.45 -19.86
N VAL A 255 -31.58 -9.53 -19.60
CA VAL A 255 -32.03 -9.20 -18.23
C VAL A 255 -33.40 -9.84 -18.01
N PRO A 256 -33.52 -10.94 -17.23
CA PRO A 256 -34.76 -11.71 -17.12
C PRO A 256 -35.94 -10.92 -16.55
N ASP A 257 -35.67 -10.05 -15.57
CA ASP A 257 -36.68 -9.22 -14.90
C ASP A 257 -36.81 -7.82 -15.57
N GLY A 258 -36.12 -7.60 -16.70
CA GLY A 258 -36.16 -6.37 -17.49
C GLY A 258 -37.32 -6.29 -18.49
N SER A 259 -37.32 -5.23 -19.31
CA SER A 259 -38.29 -5.08 -20.40
C SER A 259 -38.12 -6.20 -21.45
N ILE A 260 -39.18 -6.55 -22.17
CA ILE A 260 -39.12 -7.61 -23.19
C ILE A 260 -38.05 -7.25 -24.24
N GLY A 261 -37.03 -8.10 -24.34
CA GLY A 261 -35.91 -7.92 -25.27
C GLY A 261 -34.79 -7.01 -24.76
N GLU A 262 -34.85 -6.55 -23.51
CA GLU A 262 -33.77 -5.78 -22.89
C GLU A 262 -32.47 -6.59 -22.84
N ARG A 263 -31.40 -5.95 -23.27
CA ARG A 263 -30.03 -6.47 -23.18
C ARG A 263 -29.13 -5.42 -22.55
N ARG A 264 -28.20 -5.87 -21.71
CA ARG A 264 -27.24 -5.02 -21.01
C ARG A 264 -25.82 -5.41 -21.38
N VAL A 265 -25.09 -4.51 -22.01
CA VAL A 265 -23.64 -4.66 -22.20
C VAL A 265 -22.97 -4.45 -20.84
N LEU A 266 -22.12 -5.39 -20.44
CA LEU A 266 -21.39 -5.33 -19.19
C LEU A 266 -19.96 -4.82 -19.45
N SER A 267 -19.45 -4.07 -18.48
CA SER A 267 -18.09 -3.54 -18.42
C SER A 267 -17.38 -4.06 -17.17
N CYS A 268 -16.07 -3.81 -17.03
CA CYS A 268 -15.29 -4.26 -15.88
C CYS A 268 -15.88 -3.81 -14.53
N ASP A 269 -16.36 -2.56 -14.45
CA ASP A 269 -16.97 -1.93 -13.27
C ASP A 269 -18.39 -2.43 -12.96
N SER A 270 -19.00 -3.18 -13.89
CA SER A 270 -20.27 -3.87 -13.64
C SER A 270 -20.11 -4.94 -12.55
N CYS A 271 -18.91 -5.52 -12.42
CA CYS A 271 -18.60 -6.55 -11.41
C CYS A 271 -17.52 -6.09 -10.42
N HIS A 272 -16.42 -5.52 -10.91
CA HIS A 272 -15.26 -5.16 -10.12
C HIS A 272 -15.29 -3.70 -9.70
N LYS A 273 -15.42 -3.43 -8.40
CA LYS A 273 -15.39 -2.07 -7.87
C LYS A 273 -14.16 -1.89 -6.99
N ALA A 274 -13.38 -0.84 -7.26
CA ALA A 274 -12.36 -0.42 -6.33
C ALA A 274 -12.99 -0.05 -4.99
N ASP A 275 -12.32 -0.42 -3.90
CA ASP A 275 -12.66 0.07 -2.58
C ASP A 275 -12.40 1.59 -2.48
N VAL A 276 -12.81 2.20 -1.37
CA VAL A 276 -12.68 3.65 -1.18
C VAL A 276 -11.23 4.15 -1.21
N THR A 277 -10.25 3.26 -1.04
CA THR A 277 -8.82 3.60 -1.07
C THR A 277 -8.19 3.42 -2.45
N GLY A 278 -8.87 2.76 -3.39
CA GLY A 278 -8.32 2.33 -4.67
C GLY A 278 -7.35 1.14 -4.58
N THR A 279 -7.03 0.67 -3.37
CA THR A 279 -5.97 -0.34 -3.15
C THR A 279 -6.48 -1.76 -3.34
N VAL A 280 -7.79 -1.98 -3.20
CA VAL A 280 -8.37 -3.33 -3.34
C VAL A 280 -9.56 -3.27 -4.27
N MET A 281 -9.62 -4.19 -5.25
CA MET A 281 -10.87 -4.44 -5.97
C MET A 281 -11.75 -5.32 -5.07
N ALA A 282 -12.87 -4.77 -4.61
CA ALA A 282 -13.81 -5.47 -3.75
C ALA A 282 -14.33 -6.74 -4.45
N GLN A 283 -14.53 -7.80 -3.66
CA GLN A 283 -15.14 -9.02 -4.19
C GLN A 283 -16.61 -8.73 -4.59
N PRO A 284 -17.04 -9.18 -5.77
CA PRO A 284 -18.45 -9.07 -6.17
C PRO A 284 -19.36 -9.84 -5.20
N GLU A 285 -20.31 -9.14 -4.58
CA GLU A 285 -21.38 -9.78 -3.81
C GLU A 285 -22.50 -10.25 -4.77
N PHE A 286 -22.97 -11.49 -4.60
CA PHE A 286 -23.99 -12.07 -5.48
C PHE A 286 -25.25 -11.21 -5.55
N GLU A 287 -25.74 -10.75 -4.40
CA GLU A 287 -26.96 -9.94 -4.26
C GLU A 287 -26.87 -8.61 -5.00
N LYS A 288 -25.66 -8.04 -5.11
CA LYS A 288 -25.43 -6.72 -5.72
C LYS A 288 -25.09 -6.80 -7.21
N VAL A 289 -24.42 -7.86 -7.63
CA VAL A 289 -23.83 -7.97 -8.98
C VAL A 289 -24.55 -9.00 -9.84
N CYS A 290 -24.88 -10.16 -9.27
CA CYS A 290 -25.34 -11.31 -10.03
C CYS A 290 -26.87 -11.45 -10.02
N ALA A 291 -27.52 -11.10 -8.91
CA ALA A 291 -28.93 -11.39 -8.63
C ALA A 291 -29.93 -10.73 -9.60
N ASP A 292 -29.51 -9.66 -10.29
CA ASP A 292 -30.32 -8.97 -11.29
C ASP A 292 -30.50 -9.80 -12.59
N CYS A 293 -29.52 -10.64 -12.91
CA CYS A 293 -29.56 -11.52 -14.08
C CYS A 293 -29.73 -13.01 -13.70
N HIS A 294 -29.28 -13.43 -12.52
CA HIS A 294 -29.28 -14.81 -12.06
C HIS A 294 -30.19 -15.00 -10.85
N SER A 295 -31.20 -15.86 -10.98
CA SER A 295 -32.18 -16.09 -9.90
C SER A 295 -31.83 -17.31 -9.04
N LEU A 296 -31.88 -17.13 -7.72
CA LEU A 296 -31.84 -18.23 -6.74
C LEU A 296 -33.24 -18.58 -6.20
N ARG A 297 -34.30 -18.25 -6.93
CA ARG A 297 -35.67 -18.71 -6.62
C ARG A 297 -35.76 -20.22 -6.84
N PHE A 298 -36.37 -20.93 -5.88
CA PHE A 298 -36.45 -22.40 -5.90
C PHE A 298 -37.87 -22.94 -5.83
N GLU A 299 -38.85 -22.12 -5.45
CA GLU A 299 -40.24 -22.54 -5.27
C GLU A 299 -41.23 -21.51 -5.84
N PRO A 300 -41.97 -21.84 -6.90
CA PRO A 300 -42.99 -20.96 -7.48
C PRO A 300 -44.13 -20.57 -6.53
N ASN A 301 -44.46 -21.42 -5.54
CA ASN A 301 -45.44 -21.09 -4.51
C ASN A 301 -44.92 -20.10 -3.45
N ALA A 302 -43.62 -19.77 -3.48
CA ALA A 302 -42.99 -18.80 -2.61
C ALA A 302 -42.06 -17.89 -3.44
N PRO A 303 -42.61 -17.07 -4.36
CA PRO A 303 -41.83 -16.29 -5.32
C PRO A 303 -40.90 -15.25 -4.67
N ASP A 304 -41.23 -14.83 -3.45
CA ASP A 304 -40.45 -13.88 -2.65
C ASP A 304 -39.31 -14.54 -1.86
N ARG A 305 -39.17 -15.88 -1.93
CA ARG A 305 -38.09 -16.62 -1.27
C ARG A 305 -36.99 -16.98 -2.27
N MET A 306 -35.78 -16.53 -1.96
CA MET A 306 -34.55 -16.88 -2.66
C MET A 306 -33.62 -17.61 -1.71
N ILE A 307 -32.86 -18.58 -2.22
CA ILE A 307 -31.80 -19.21 -1.45
C ILE A 307 -30.74 -18.15 -1.15
N PRO A 308 -30.36 -17.91 0.12
CA PRO A 308 -29.28 -16.98 0.43
C PRO A 308 -27.97 -17.51 -0.14
N HIS A 309 -27.23 -16.67 -0.86
CA HIS A 309 -25.92 -17.03 -1.39
C HIS A 309 -24.88 -17.01 -0.27
N GLY A 310 -24.16 -18.11 -0.06
CA GLY A 310 -23.22 -18.25 1.05
C GLY A 310 -22.98 -19.70 1.43
N ASP A 311 -22.89 -19.97 2.74
CA ASP A 311 -22.63 -21.32 3.25
C ASP A 311 -23.67 -22.35 2.77
N VAL A 312 -23.18 -23.48 2.25
CA VAL A 312 -24.02 -24.54 1.67
C VAL A 312 -24.92 -25.19 2.71
N ALA A 313 -24.47 -25.33 3.96
CA ALA A 313 -25.29 -25.92 5.01
C ALA A 313 -26.43 -24.99 5.41
N ALA A 314 -26.16 -23.68 5.53
CA ALA A 314 -27.16 -22.65 5.76
C ALA A 314 -28.20 -22.59 4.62
N ALA A 315 -27.75 -22.63 3.37
CA ALA A 315 -28.64 -22.67 2.19
C ALA A 315 -29.56 -23.91 2.20
N LYS A 316 -29.02 -25.10 2.51
CA LYS A 316 -29.81 -26.34 2.65
C LYS A 316 -30.82 -26.23 3.79
N GLN A 317 -30.43 -25.62 4.91
CA GLN A 317 -31.33 -25.43 6.05
C GLN A 317 -32.47 -24.46 5.70
N TYR A 318 -32.17 -23.36 5.01
CA TYR A 318 -33.17 -22.40 4.55
C TYR A 318 -34.25 -23.07 3.67
N ILE A 319 -33.86 -23.96 2.75
CA ILE A 319 -34.81 -24.72 1.92
C ILE A 319 -35.70 -25.63 2.80
N ARG A 320 -35.13 -26.32 3.79
CA ARG A 320 -35.90 -27.18 4.71
C ARG A 320 -36.91 -26.36 5.51
N ASP A 321 -36.48 -25.24 6.07
CA ASP A 321 -37.34 -24.34 6.85
C ASP A 321 -38.45 -23.76 5.99
N ALA A 322 -38.15 -23.44 4.73
CA ALA A 322 -39.13 -22.93 3.80
C ALA A 322 -40.28 -23.92 3.56
N TYR A 323 -39.97 -25.20 3.28
CA TYR A 323 -40.98 -26.22 3.08
C TYR A 323 -41.68 -26.63 4.37
N ALA A 324 -40.99 -26.64 5.51
CA ALA A 324 -41.61 -26.85 6.81
C ALA A 324 -42.65 -25.75 7.11
N SER A 325 -42.30 -24.49 6.86
CA SER A 325 -43.21 -23.34 6.95
C SER A 325 -44.41 -23.51 6.02
N ILE A 326 -44.21 -23.89 4.75
CA ILE A 326 -45.29 -24.13 3.78
C ILE A 326 -46.23 -25.24 4.27
N ALA A 327 -45.70 -26.37 4.75
CA ALA A 327 -46.53 -27.45 5.28
C ALA A 327 -47.33 -27.03 6.53
N LEU A 328 -46.73 -26.19 7.37
CA LEU A 328 -47.36 -25.65 8.58
C LEU A 328 -48.45 -24.64 8.28
N TYR A 329 -48.33 -23.79 7.25
CA TYR A 329 -49.37 -22.81 6.92
C TYR A 329 -50.44 -23.38 5.98
N GLY A 330 -50.05 -24.23 5.03
CA GLY A 330 -50.91 -24.68 3.93
C GLY A 330 -50.90 -23.70 2.76
N GLY A 331 -51.80 -23.90 1.79
CA GLY A 331 -51.96 -23.05 0.61
C GLY A 331 -51.07 -23.43 -0.59
N PHE A 332 -50.36 -24.56 -0.52
CA PHE A 332 -49.51 -25.01 -1.62
C PHE A 332 -50.34 -25.45 -2.83
N LYS A 333 -50.02 -24.91 -4.01
CA LYS A 333 -50.63 -25.27 -5.28
C LYS A 333 -49.72 -26.26 -6.00
N PRO A 334 -50.11 -27.56 -6.07
CA PRO A 334 -49.30 -28.58 -6.73
C PRO A 334 -49.18 -28.30 -8.23
N GLN A 335 -48.01 -28.59 -8.79
CA GLN A 335 -47.87 -28.63 -10.24
C GLN A 335 -48.61 -29.83 -10.83
N LYS A 336 -48.85 -29.80 -12.15
CA LYS A 336 -49.56 -30.89 -12.85
C LYS A 336 -48.82 -32.22 -12.65
N GLY A 337 -49.48 -33.18 -11.99
CA GLY A 337 -48.93 -34.51 -11.71
C GLY A 337 -48.22 -34.64 -10.36
N GLU A 338 -48.10 -33.56 -9.58
CA GLU A 338 -47.45 -33.58 -8.27
C GLU A 338 -48.39 -34.12 -7.18
N LYS A 339 -47.93 -35.12 -6.42
CA LYS A 339 -48.67 -35.68 -5.29
C LYS A 339 -48.38 -34.86 -4.04
N VAL A 340 -49.37 -34.10 -3.58
CA VAL A 340 -49.26 -33.28 -2.37
C VAL A 340 -50.38 -33.63 -1.38
N PRO A 341 -50.07 -33.93 -0.10
CA PRO A 341 -51.06 -34.23 0.93
C PRO A 341 -52.12 -33.14 1.06
N SER A 342 -53.36 -33.52 1.41
CA SER A 342 -54.46 -32.57 1.60
C SER A 342 -54.16 -31.53 2.67
N VAL A 343 -53.45 -31.92 3.74
CA VAL A 343 -52.98 -31.01 4.78
C VAL A 343 -52.14 -29.87 4.20
N VAL A 344 -51.28 -30.10 3.22
CA VAL A 344 -50.42 -29.04 2.65
C VAL A 344 -51.20 -28.15 1.66
N ARG A 345 -52.21 -28.71 0.98
CA ARG A 345 -53.09 -27.98 0.04
C ARG A 345 -54.22 -27.19 0.71
N ARG A 346 -54.39 -27.32 2.03
CA ARG A 346 -55.49 -26.72 2.77
C ARG A 346 -55.46 -25.19 2.71
N ILE A 347 -56.59 -24.55 3.02
CA ILE A 347 -56.66 -23.10 3.15
C ILE A 347 -55.73 -22.65 4.29
N PRO A 348 -54.86 -21.63 4.08
CA PRO A 348 -53.99 -21.11 5.11
C PRO A 348 -54.72 -20.83 6.43
N GLY A 349 -54.15 -21.29 7.56
CA GLY A 349 -54.72 -21.09 8.89
C GLY A 349 -55.80 -22.09 9.34
N SER A 350 -56.15 -23.08 8.50
CA SER A 350 -57.08 -24.15 8.89
C SER A 350 -56.49 -25.04 10.00
N LYS A 351 -57.32 -25.47 10.96
CA LYS A 351 -56.94 -26.39 12.04
C LYS A 351 -56.43 -27.72 11.48
N THR A 352 -55.39 -28.28 12.09
CA THR A 352 -54.78 -29.57 11.73
C THR A 352 -54.73 -30.50 12.93
N THR A 353 -54.91 -31.79 12.66
CA THR A 353 -54.64 -32.86 13.64
C THR A 353 -53.15 -33.17 13.70
N ASP A 354 -52.69 -33.86 14.75
CA ASP A 354 -51.27 -34.22 14.85
C ASP A 354 -50.82 -35.21 13.77
N LEU A 355 -51.70 -36.12 13.35
CA LEU A 355 -51.44 -37.02 12.22
C LEU A 355 -51.22 -36.22 10.93
N GLN A 356 -52.07 -35.21 10.67
CA GLN A 356 -51.93 -34.33 9.52
C GLN A 356 -50.63 -33.50 9.59
N LYS A 357 -50.22 -33.04 10.78
CA LYS A 357 -48.94 -32.34 10.95
C LYS A 357 -47.76 -33.26 10.62
N GLN A 358 -47.80 -34.53 11.04
CA GLN A 358 -46.77 -35.51 10.71
C GLN A 358 -46.70 -35.80 9.20
N GLU A 359 -47.85 -35.96 8.54
CA GLU A 359 -47.93 -36.11 7.08
C GLU A 359 -47.36 -34.89 6.35
N GLY A 360 -47.70 -33.69 6.80
CA GLY A 360 -47.18 -32.44 6.24
C GLY A 360 -45.67 -32.29 6.42
N LEU A 361 -45.15 -32.64 7.62
CA LEU A 361 -43.71 -32.61 7.90
C LEU A 361 -42.94 -33.61 7.03
N LYS A 362 -43.47 -34.84 6.88
CA LYS A 362 -42.86 -35.86 6.01
C LYS A 362 -42.78 -35.36 4.56
N TRP A 363 -43.87 -34.81 4.05
CA TRP A 363 -43.88 -34.20 2.72
C TRP A 363 -42.87 -33.05 2.60
N ALA A 364 -42.79 -32.16 3.60
CA ALA A 364 -41.85 -31.05 3.58
C ALA A 364 -40.39 -31.51 3.51
N GLN A 365 -40.03 -32.54 4.28
CA GLN A 365 -38.70 -33.13 4.28
C GLN A 365 -38.36 -33.78 2.93
N GLU A 366 -39.29 -34.57 2.37
CA GLU A 366 -39.12 -35.21 1.07
C GLU A 366 -38.97 -34.16 -0.05
N LYS A 367 -39.81 -33.13 -0.04
CA LYS A 367 -39.78 -32.03 -1.01
C LYS A 367 -38.50 -31.21 -0.91
N ALA A 368 -38.07 -30.86 0.31
CA ALA A 368 -36.81 -30.16 0.53
C ALA A 368 -35.61 -30.99 0.04
N ASN A 369 -35.57 -32.29 0.33
CA ASN A 369 -34.51 -33.17 -0.16
C ASN A 369 -34.50 -33.27 -1.69
N GLN A 370 -35.67 -33.34 -2.32
CA GLN A 370 -35.79 -33.32 -3.78
C GLN A 370 -35.22 -32.03 -4.37
N VAL A 371 -35.51 -30.87 -3.76
CA VAL A 371 -35.01 -29.57 -4.21
C VAL A 371 -33.49 -29.47 -4.00
N ILE A 372 -33.01 -29.79 -2.79
CA ILE A 372 -31.59 -29.77 -2.44
C ILE A 372 -30.75 -30.67 -3.36
N GLY A 373 -31.20 -31.89 -3.66
CA GLY A 373 -30.49 -32.81 -4.56
C GLY A 373 -30.76 -32.57 -6.04
N GLY A 374 -31.68 -31.68 -6.38
CA GLY A 374 -32.26 -31.55 -7.71
C GLY A 374 -31.77 -30.34 -8.52
N HIS A 375 -32.64 -29.86 -9.39
CA HIS A 375 -32.36 -28.75 -10.30
C HIS A 375 -32.11 -27.43 -9.55
N PHE A 376 -32.99 -27.07 -8.61
CA PHE A 376 -32.93 -25.80 -7.87
C PHE A 376 -31.95 -25.81 -6.67
N GLY A 377 -31.29 -26.94 -6.40
CA GLY A 377 -30.27 -27.06 -5.36
C GLY A 377 -28.91 -27.34 -5.98
N LYS A 378 -28.45 -28.60 -5.87
CA LYS A 378 -27.14 -29.06 -6.36
C LYS A 378 -26.80 -28.56 -7.77
N LYS A 379 -27.73 -28.69 -8.74
CA LYS A 379 -27.46 -28.30 -10.13
C LYS A 379 -27.39 -26.79 -10.28
N LEU A 380 -28.32 -26.04 -9.68
CA LEU A 380 -28.33 -24.57 -9.70
C LEU A 380 -27.02 -24.00 -9.15
N CYS A 381 -26.54 -24.48 -8.00
CA CYS A 381 -25.24 -24.08 -7.47
C CYS A 381 -24.10 -24.50 -8.40
N GLY A 382 -24.23 -25.68 -9.03
CA GLY A 382 -23.24 -26.26 -9.93
C GLY A 382 -23.13 -25.63 -11.32
N GLU A 383 -24.03 -24.71 -11.69
CA GLU A 383 -23.89 -23.87 -12.89
C GLU A 383 -22.74 -22.87 -12.72
N CYS A 384 -22.54 -22.36 -11.50
CA CYS A 384 -21.51 -21.38 -11.20
C CYS A 384 -20.30 -22.00 -10.49
N HIS A 385 -20.53 -22.95 -9.58
CA HIS A 385 -19.50 -23.55 -8.74
C HIS A 385 -19.11 -24.96 -9.17
N GLU A 386 -17.88 -25.34 -8.86
CA GLU A 386 -17.47 -26.74 -8.89
C GLU A 386 -18.10 -27.50 -7.70
N VAL A 387 -18.80 -28.60 -7.98
CA VAL A 387 -19.56 -29.35 -6.98
C VAL A 387 -18.72 -30.52 -6.48
N ILE A 388 -18.61 -30.64 -5.16
CA ILE A 388 -18.00 -31.79 -4.50
C ILE A 388 -19.11 -32.79 -4.22
N GLU A 389 -19.07 -33.93 -4.89
CA GLU A 389 -20.09 -34.97 -4.74
C GLU A 389 -19.72 -36.01 -3.68
N ASP A 390 -20.72 -36.50 -2.95
CA ASP A 390 -20.61 -37.71 -2.14
C ASP A 390 -21.26 -38.88 -2.89
N ASN A 391 -20.44 -39.89 -3.23
CA ASN A 391 -20.84 -41.08 -3.96
C ASN A 391 -21.83 -41.98 -3.20
N LYS A 392 -22.01 -41.77 -1.89
CA LYS A 392 -22.89 -42.57 -1.02
C LYS A 392 -24.20 -41.86 -0.70
N ASN A 393 -24.20 -40.54 -0.59
CA ASN A 393 -25.39 -39.77 -0.23
C ASN A 393 -25.60 -38.58 -1.17
N PRO A 394 -26.64 -38.60 -2.03
CA PRO A 394 -26.91 -37.51 -2.98
C PRO A 394 -27.29 -36.18 -2.33
N LEU A 395 -27.57 -36.14 -1.01
CA LEU A 395 -27.81 -34.90 -0.25
C LEU A 395 -26.53 -34.34 0.40
N ASN A 396 -25.46 -35.12 0.47
CA ASN A 396 -24.20 -34.76 1.11
C ASN A 396 -23.20 -34.21 0.09
N TRP A 397 -23.60 -33.21 -0.69
CA TRP A 397 -22.71 -32.49 -1.61
C TRP A 397 -22.23 -31.18 -1.00
N GLY A 398 -21.05 -30.73 -1.42
CA GLY A 398 -20.48 -29.41 -1.11
C GLY A 398 -20.09 -28.68 -2.39
N LEU A 399 -19.43 -27.54 -2.23
CA LEU A 399 -18.84 -26.77 -3.32
C LEU A 399 -17.35 -26.61 -3.06
N VAL A 400 -16.54 -26.55 -4.13
CA VAL A 400 -15.17 -26.08 -4.01
C VAL A 400 -15.23 -24.63 -3.55
N GLU A 401 -14.48 -24.32 -2.49
CA GLU A 401 -14.43 -22.98 -1.94
C GLU A 401 -13.78 -22.05 -2.97
N ALA A 402 -14.47 -20.97 -3.32
CA ALA A 402 -13.87 -19.92 -4.12
C ALA A 402 -12.81 -19.20 -3.29
N PRO A 403 -11.66 -18.78 -3.85
CA PRO A 403 -10.66 -18.03 -3.14
C PRO A 403 -11.28 -16.82 -2.44
N THR A 404 -11.28 -16.83 -1.10
CA THR A 404 -11.50 -15.62 -0.32
C THR A 404 -10.35 -14.67 -0.63
N ALA A 405 -10.63 -13.36 -0.71
CA ALA A 405 -9.71 -12.31 -1.16
C ALA A 405 -8.37 -12.37 -0.42
N SER A 406 -7.49 -13.22 -0.93
CA SER A 406 -6.13 -13.34 -0.52
C SER A 406 -5.40 -12.45 -1.51
N LEU A 407 -4.72 -11.43 -1.01
CA LEU A 407 -3.79 -10.67 -1.83
C LEU A 407 -2.80 -11.70 -2.40
N TYR A 408 -2.95 -12.03 -3.69
CA TYR A 408 -2.05 -12.95 -4.37
C TYR A 408 -0.60 -12.44 -4.34
N LEU A 409 -0.45 -11.12 -4.20
CA LEU A 409 0.76 -10.46 -3.76
C LEU A 409 0.93 -10.62 -2.22
N LYS A 410 1.55 -11.74 -1.80
CA LYS A 410 1.71 -12.11 -0.38
C LYS A 410 2.44 -11.07 0.50
N LYS A 411 3.19 -10.15 -0.11
CA LYS A 411 3.99 -9.09 0.55
C LYS A 411 4.00 -7.76 -0.24
N GLY A 412 3.13 -7.65 -1.24
CA GLY A 412 3.06 -6.49 -2.12
C GLY A 412 1.65 -5.92 -2.14
N GLN A 413 1.53 -4.64 -2.45
CA GLN A 413 0.26 -3.97 -2.69
C GLN A 413 0.33 -3.18 -3.99
N PHE A 414 -0.83 -2.97 -4.59
CA PHE A 414 -0.99 -2.12 -5.76
C PHE A 414 -2.19 -1.20 -5.54
N ASN A 415 -2.05 0.08 -5.90
CA ASN A 415 -3.14 1.05 -5.80
C ASN A 415 -3.60 1.46 -7.20
N HIS A 416 -4.90 1.28 -7.48
CA HIS A 416 -5.54 1.68 -8.73
C HIS A 416 -5.86 3.18 -8.79
N ALA A 417 -5.88 3.90 -7.65
CA ALA A 417 -6.24 5.32 -7.63
C ALA A 417 -5.33 6.22 -8.49
N PRO A 418 -4.00 6.01 -8.56
CA PRO A 418 -3.14 6.73 -9.49
C PRO A 418 -3.33 6.33 -10.97
N HIS A 419 -4.01 5.21 -11.24
CA HIS A 419 -4.12 4.57 -12.55
C HIS A 419 -5.53 4.71 -13.17
N THR A 420 -6.37 5.62 -12.67
CA THR A 420 -7.77 5.77 -13.14
C THR A 420 -7.89 6.27 -14.59
N THR A 421 -6.80 6.74 -15.19
CA THR A 421 -6.75 7.17 -16.59
C THR A 421 -6.35 6.07 -17.56
N SER A 422 -5.92 4.91 -17.06
CA SER A 422 -5.58 3.74 -17.87
C SER A 422 -6.78 2.81 -18.01
N ASP A 423 -6.95 2.21 -19.19
CA ASP A 423 -7.98 1.21 -19.41
C ASP A 423 -7.61 -0.10 -18.69
N CYS A 424 -8.60 -0.80 -18.12
CA CYS A 424 -8.35 -2.06 -17.40
C CYS A 424 -7.62 -3.11 -18.25
N LEU A 425 -7.86 -3.12 -19.57
CA LEU A 425 -7.26 -4.06 -20.52
C LEU A 425 -5.77 -3.81 -20.79
N GLU A 426 -5.23 -2.65 -20.41
CA GLU A 426 -3.78 -2.39 -20.48
C GLU A 426 -3.00 -3.28 -19.51
N CYS A 427 -3.63 -3.68 -18.39
CA CYS A 427 -2.99 -4.54 -17.39
C CYS A 427 -3.64 -5.93 -17.27
N HIS A 428 -4.96 -6.01 -17.45
CA HIS A 428 -5.73 -7.24 -17.25
C HIS A 428 -6.27 -7.76 -18.58
N ALA A 429 -5.71 -8.87 -19.08
CA ALA A 429 -6.13 -9.50 -20.34
C ALA A 429 -7.48 -10.26 -20.24
N ALA A 430 -8.52 -9.58 -19.72
CA ALA A 430 -9.84 -10.15 -19.43
C ALA A 430 -10.63 -10.52 -20.70
N ASP A 431 -10.38 -9.79 -21.78
CA ASP A 431 -10.91 -10.06 -23.12
C ASP A 431 -10.44 -11.41 -23.70
N GLN A 432 -9.28 -11.89 -23.24
CA GLN A 432 -8.72 -13.19 -23.62
C GLN A 432 -9.11 -14.33 -22.66
N SER A 433 -9.87 -14.05 -21.59
CA SER A 433 -10.29 -15.08 -20.63
C SER A 433 -11.45 -15.92 -21.16
N GLU A 434 -11.15 -17.19 -21.43
CA GLU A 434 -12.12 -18.17 -21.89
C GLU A 434 -12.58 -19.11 -20.78
N LYS A 435 -11.80 -19.23 -19.70
CA LYS A 435 -12.03 -20.17 -18.59
C LYS A 435 -12.07 -19.44 -17.25
N ALA A 436 -12.78 -20.02 -16.29
CA ALA A 436 -12.88 -19.51 -14.93
C ALA A 436 -11.52 -19.47 -14.19
N ASP A 437 -10.62 -20.40 -14.53
CA ASP A 437 -9.28 -20.50 -13.96
C ASP A 437 -8.22 -19.66 -14.69
N ASP A 438 -8.63 -18.79 -15.62
CA ASP A 438 -7.71 -17.81 -16.21
C ASP A 438 -7.38 -16.74 -15.16
N LEU A 439 -6.12 -16.68 -14.74
CA LEU A 439 -5.68 -15.71 -13.74
C LEU A 439 -5.41 -14.39 -14.45
N LEU A 440 -6.27 -13.42 -14.22
CA LEU A 440 -6.18 -12.09 -14.81
C LEU A 440 -5.39 -11.12 -13.95
N LEU A 441 -4.34 -11.58 -13.28
CA LEU A 441 -3.39 -10.68 -12.64
C LEU A 441 -2.28 -10.33 -13.63
N PRO A 442 -1.85 -9.06 -13.71
CA PRO A 442 -0.73 -8.68 -14.55
C PRO A 442 0.55 -9.41 -14.11
N SER A 443 1.46 -9.62 -15.05
CA SER A 443 2.82 -10.04 -14.73
C SER A 443 3.65 -8.85 -14.25
N VAL A 444 4.81 -9.10 -13.65
CA VAL A 444 5.77 -8.02 -13.36
C VAL A 444 6.17 -7.23 -14.62
N ASN A 445 6.20 -7.87 -15.79
CA ASN A 445 6.59 -7.22 -17.04
C ASN A 445 5.60 -6.12 -17.46
N THR A 446 4.31 -6.31 -17.21
CA THR A 446 3.29 -5.28 -17.44
C THR A 446 3.59 -4.02 -16.64
N CYS A 447 4.08 -4.18 -15.41
CA CYS A 447 4.51 -3.04 -14.60
C CYS A 447 5.77 -2.39 -15.20
N LYS A 448 6.74 -3.19 -15.64
CA LYS A 448 8.01 -2.71 -16.24
C LYS A 448 7.85 -1.97 -17.57
N ASP A 449 6.70 -2.08 -18.24
CA ASP A 449 6.41 -1.31 -19.46
C ASP A 449 6.22 0.20 -19.17
N CYS A 450 5.86 0.56 -17.94
CA CYS A 450 5.58 1.95 -17.53
C CYS A 450 6.39 2.41 -16.31
N HIS A 451 6.79 1.48 -15.44
CA HIS A 451 7.59 1.73 -14.25
C HIS A 451 9.04 1.29 -14.48
N GLY A 452 9.97 2.05 -13.91
CA GLY A 452 11.39 1.72 -13.88
C GLY A 452 11.96 2.05 -12.50
N GLY A 453 13.23 1.73 -12.32
CA GLY A 453 14.01 2.04 -11.14
C GLY A 453 14.23 3.54 -11.00
N GLU A 454 14.88 3.89 -9.90
CA GLU A 454 14.96 5.26 -9.37
C GLU A 454 15.56 6.26 -10.36
N HIS A 455 16.43 5.80 -11.25
CA HIS A 455 17.17 6.65 -12.19
C HIS A 455 16.82 6.37 -13.67
N GLY A 456 15.73 5.65 -13.93
CA GLY A 456 15.27 5.32 -15.26
C GLY A 456 14.54 6.47 -15.98
N SER A 457 14.14 6.22 -17.23
CA SER A 457 13.30 7.13 -18.04
C SER A 457 11.79 6.90 -17.86
N LEU A 458 11.42 5.83 -17.16
CA LEU A 458 10.04 5.44 -16.84
C LEU A 458 9.61 6.06 -15.50
N VAL A 459 8.39 5.76 -15.03
CA VAL A 459 7.92 6.23 -13.71
C VAL A 459 8.84 5.67 -12.62
N PRO A 460 9.57 6.53 -11.87
CA PRO A 460 10.51 6.07 -10.86
C PRO A 460 9.79 5.28 -9.77
N THR A 461 10.26 4.07 -9.53
CA THR A 461 9.63 3.11 -8.62
C THR A 461 10.72 2.48 -7.78
N THR A 462 10.54 2.53 -6.46
CA THR A 462 11.46 1.90 -5.52
C THR A 462 10.76 0.76 -4.80
N CYS A 463 11.50 -0.01 -3.99
CA CYS A 463 10.95 -1.19 -3.31
C CYS A 463 9.75 -0.83 -2.41
N THR A 464 9.75 0.36 -1.78
CA THR A 464 8.69 0.82 -0.87
C THR A 464 7.41 1.23 -1.58
N SER A 465 7.43 1.39 -2.92
CA SER A 465 6.22 1.66 -3.70
C SER A 465 5.22 0.50 -3.64
N CYS A 466 5.71 -0.73 -3.54
CA CYS A 466 4.89 -1.94 -3.51
C CYS A 466 5.00 -2.69 -2.17
N HIS A 467 6.14 -2.62 -1.48
CA HIS A 467 6.38 -3.34 -0.25
C HIS A 467 6.20 -2.46 0.99
N GLY A 468 5.45 -2.96 1.96
CA GLY A 468 5.32 -2.33 3.28
C GLY A 468 6.40 -2.78 4.25
N PHE A 469 6.89 -1.86 5.08
CA PHE A 469 7.86 -2.11 6.16
C PHE A 469 7.24 -1.76 7.52
N HIS A 470 7.55 -2.53 8.57
CA HIS A 470 6.99 -2.47 9.94
C HIS A 470 5.46 -2.58 10.12
N LYS A 471 4.66 -2.39 9.07
CA LYS A 471 3.21 -2.62 9.10
C LYS A 471 2.90 -3.99 8.51
N GLU A 472 2.35 -4.89 9.33
CA GLU A 472 1.39 -5.85 8.79
C GLU A 472 0.23 -5.02 8.25
N ILE A 473 0.21 -4.77 6.94
CA ILE A 473 -0.95 -4.16 6.29
C ILE A 473 -2.05 -5.23 6.28
N LYS A 474 -2.76 -5.35 7.41
CA LYS A 474 -4.04 -6.05 7.47
C LYS A 474 -5.09 -5.13 6.88
N THR A 475 -5.04 -4.91 5.56
CA THR A 475 -6.18 -4.37 4.82
C THR A 475 -7.27 -5.44 4.80
N LYS A 476 -7.99 -5.58 5.92
CA LYS A 476 -9.35 -6.12 5.86
C LYS A 476 -10.22 -5.04 5.23
N ALA A 477 -10.30 -5.03 3.91
CA ALA A 477 -11.31 -4.28 3.19
C ALA A 477 -12.67 -4.95 3.46
N GLU A 478 -13.25 -4.71 4.63
CA GLU A 478 -14.69 -4.86 4.82
C GLU A 478 -15.31 -3.50 4.50
N VAL A 479 -15.96 -3.41 3.34
CA VAL A 479 -16.87 -2.29 3.06
C VAL A 479 -18.08 -2.46 3.98
N LYS A 480 -18.02 -1.89 5.18
CA LYS A 480 -19.25 -1.57 5.91
C LYS A 480 -19.87 -0.36 5.24
N GLN A 481 -20.96 -0.60 4.52
CA GLN A 481 -21.91 0.46 4.13
C GLN A 481 -22.68 0.94 5.35
#